data_AF-A0A5M6ZI90-F1
#
_entry.id   AF-A0A5M6ZI90-F1
#
_cell.length_a   1.000
_cell.length_b   1.000
_cell.length_c   1.000
_cell.angle_alpha   90.00
_cell.angle_beta   90.00
_cell.angle_gamma   90.00
#
_symmetry.space_group_name_H-M   'P 1'
#
loop_
_entity.id
_entity.type
_entity.pdbx_description
1 polymer ?
#
loop_
_entity_poly.entity_id
_entity_poly.type
_entity_poly.pdbx_seq_one_letter_code
_entity_poly.pdbx_strand_id
1 'polypeptide(L)'
;MSAKPDALLAAYRAFGLNGDEDFSEVRARFRALVKTVHPDVTPSTPQTIAKLQRLLKAYEVLRIHAPRRHDLVITPEDARKGGIRTIKIEEREALVRVPVAVKSGTVLIPIGDPHWRVHVHVRDVMVETELSVSDTERQAREARARAFAETAARKETEETAGVLRSFYEKFVKASPAARLARWARKGAA
;
A
#
# COMPACT_ATOMS: atom_id res chain seq x y z
N MET A 1 12.31 36.79 6.09
CA MET A 1 11.92 36.36 4.74
C MET A 1 13.13 36.53 3.83
N SER A 2 13.75 35.42 3.42
CA SER A 2 14.95 35.48 2.57
C SER A 2 14.53 36.04 1.21
N ALA A 3 15.01 37.25 0.88
CA ALA A 3 14.86 37.82 -0.44
C ALA A 3 15.53 36.86 -1.43
N LYS A 4 14.73 36.04 -2.11
CA LYS A 4 15.24 35.23 -3.23
C LYS A 4 15.85 36.22 -4.22
N PRO A 5 17.08 36.00 -4.69
CA PRO A 5 17.73 36.94 -5.60
C PRO A 5 16.82 37.11 -6.82
N ASP A 6 16.60 38.34 -7.29
CA ASP A 6 15.68 38.65 -8.40
C ASP A 6 15.91 37.76 -9.64
N ALA A 7 17.17 37.34 -9.85
CA ALA A 7 17.57 36.39 -10.88
C ALA A 7 16.87 35.02 -10.77
N LEU A 8 16.64 34.52 -9.56
CA LEU A 8 15.95 33.26 -9.31
C LEU A 8 14.47 33.37 -9.70
N LEU A 9 13.80 34.44 -9.27
CA LEU A 9 12.40 34.70 -9.65
C LEU A 9 12.27 34.91 -11.16
N ALA A 10 13.21 35.62 -11.78
CA ALA A 10 13.25 35.80 -13.23
C ALA A 10 13.43 34.45 -13.96
N ALA A 11 14.22 33.53 -13.42
CA ALA A 11 14.39 32.19 -13.97
C ALA A 11 13.09 31.36 -13.88
N TYR A 12 12.40 31.37 -12.74
CA TYR A 12 11.09 30.71 -12.61
C TYR A 12 10.04 31.30 -13.55
N ARG A 13 9.99 32.64 -13.68
CA ARG A 13 9.10 33.33 -14.63
C ARG A 13 9.38 32.95 -16.08
N ALA A 14 10.62 32.64 -16.45
CA ALA A 14 10.94 32.15 -17.80
C ALA A 14 10.25 30.83 -18.14
N PHE A 15 9.89 30.04 -17.12
CA PHE A 15 9.14 28.79 -17.26
C PHE A 15 7.63 28.93 -16.95
N GLY A 16 7.17 30.13 -16.58
CA GLY A 16 5.79 30.38 -16.15
C GLY A 16 5.46 29.84 -14.75
N LEU A 17 6.48 29.76 -13.88
CA LEU A 17 6.36 29.27 -12.50
C LEU A 17 6.40 30.43 -11.49
N ASN A 18 5.85 30.22 -10.28
CA ASN A 18 5.68 31.24 -9.25
C ASN A 18 6.94 31.45 -8.38
N GLY A 19 7.82 30.45 -8.33
CA GLY A 19 9.12 30.54 -7.66
C GLY A 19 9.28 29.69 -6.41
N ASP A 20 8.27 28.90 -6.04
CA ASP A 20 8.27 28.00 -4.88
C ASP A 20 8.21 26.52 -5.28
N GLU A 21 8.12 26.24 -6.58
CA GLU A 21 8.01 24.90 -7.13
C GLU A 21 9.29 24.09 -6.95
N ASP A 22 9.13 22.77 -6.87
CA ASP A 22 10.22 21.83 -6.72
C ASP A 22 11.03 21.72 -8.03
N PHE A 23 12.33 21.39 -7.90
CA PHE A 23 13.19 21.21 -9.07
C PHE A 23 12.68 20.14 -10.05
N SER A 24 11.96 19.11 -9.58
CA SER A 24 11.35 18.12 -10.48
C SER A 24 10.31 18.73 -11.41
N GLU A 25 9.51 19.67 -10.92
CA GLU A 25 8.51 20.39 -11.71
C GLU A 25 9.17 21.34 -12.70
N VAL A 26 10.21 22.06 -12.27
CA VAL A 26 11.06 22.88 -13.16
C VAL A 26 11.61 22.03 -14.31
N ARG A 27 12.14 20.85 -14.01
CA ARG A 27 12.68 19.92 -15.01
C ARG A 27 11.61 19.43 -15.99
N ALA A 28 10.40 19.15 -15.51
CA ALA A 28 9.28 18.76 -16.35
C ALA A 28 8.87 19.89 -17.31
N ARG A 29 8.71 21.11 -16.79
CA ARG A 29 8.38 22.31 -17.58
C ARG A 29 9.45 22.65 -18.60
N PHE A 30 10.73 22.58 -18.20
CA PHE A 30 11.86 22.76 -19.10
C PHE A 30 11.81 21.78 -20.28
N ARG A 31 11.60 20.47 -20.01
CA ARG A 31 11.48 19.46 -21.07
C ARG A 31 10.32 19.74 -22.01
N ALA A 32 9.17 20.15 -21.47
CA ALA A 32 8.00 20.50 -22.28
C ALA A 32 8.31 21.69 -23.21
N LEU A 33 8.90 22.76 -22.67
CA LEU A 33 9.23 23.96 -23.45
C LEU A 33 10.34 23.71 -24.47
N VAL A 34 11.40 22.98 -24.11
CA VAL A 34 12.49 22.65 -25.04
C VAL A 34 11.97 21.83 -26.20
N LYS A 35 11.07 20.86 -25.99
CA LYS A 35 10.45 20.10 -27.10
C LYS A 35 9.76 21.01 -28.12
N THR A 36 9.18 22.12 -27.70
CA THR A 36 8.53 23.10 -28.60
C THR A 36 9.49 24.04 -29.31
N VAL A 37 10.70 24.24 -28.77
CA VAL A 37 11.69 25.21 -29.28
C VAL A 37 12.90 24.51 -29.91
N HIS A 38 12.97 23.18 -29.86
CA HIS A 38 14.13 22.42 -30.34
C HIS A 38 14.33 22.63 -31.86
N PRO A 39 15.58 22.85 -32.32
CA PRO A 39 15.88 23.10 -33.73
C PRO A 39 15.46 21.94 -34.66
N ASP A 40 15.41 20.71 -34.15
CA ASP A 40 14.95 19.55 -34.94
C ASP A 40 13.44 19.55 -35.20
N VAL A 41 12.65 20.24 -34.37
CA VAL A 41 11.18 20.25 -34.46
C VAL A 41 10.66 21.54 -35.07
N THR A 42 11.32 22.65 -34.75
CA THR A 42 10.92 24.00 -35.19
C THR A 42 12.06 24.65 -35.96
N PRO A 43 11.79 25.31 -37.10
CA PRO A 43 12.85 25.97 -37.87
C PRO A 43 13.64 26.97 -37.01
N SER A 44 14.96 26.91 -37.17
CA SER A 44 15.95 27.70 -36.42
C SER A 44 15.94 29.18 -36.82
N THR A 45 14.93 29.92 -36.39
CA THR A 45 14.92 31.38 -36.49
C THR A 45 15.77 32.00 -35.37
N PRO A 46 16.31 33.23 -35.55
CA PRO A 46 17.05 33.93 -34.50
C PRO A 46 16.26 34.07 -33.19
N GLN A 47 14.94 34.21 -33.28
CA GLN A 47 14.06 34.30 -32.11
C GLN A 47 13.95 32.96 -31.36
N THR A 48 13.84 31.84 -32.08
CA THR A 48 13.82 30.49 -31.52
C THR A 48 15.11 30.20 -30.75
N ILE A 49 16.26 30.56 -31.34
CA ILE A 49 17.58 30.36 -30.74
C ILE A 49 17.73 31.20 -29.46
N ALA A 50 17.36 32.49 -29.51
CA ALA A 50 17.40 33.36 -28.33
C ALA A 50 16.50 32.85 -27.19
N LYS A 51 15.32 32.33 -27.53
CA LYS A 51 14.40 31.72 -26.55
C LYS A 51 15.01 30.46 -25.93
N LEU A 52 15.63 29.59 -26.73
CA LEU A 52 16.29 28.38 -26.25
C LEU A 52 17.45 28.71 -25.30
N GLN A 53 18.30 29.67 -25.67
CA GLN A 53 19.41 30.13 -24.82
C GLN A 53 18.92 30.66 -23.48
N ARG A 54 17.83 31.44 -23.48
CA ARG A 54 17.20 31.94 -22.25
C ARG A 54 16.70 30.79 -21.36
N LEU A 55 16.07 29.77 -21.94
CA LEU A 55 15.59 28.60 -21.21
C LEU A 55 16.75 27.78 -20.62
N LEU A 56 17.84 27.58 -21.37
CA LEU A 56 19.04 26.88 -20.88
C LEU A 56 19.68 27.61 -19.70
N LYS A 57 19.89 28.93 -19.84
CA LYS A 57 20.47 29.75 -18.77
C LYS A 57 19.59 29.78 -17.52
N ALA A 58 18.27 29.89 -17.69
CA ALA A 58 17.33 29.82 -16.57
C ALA A 58 17.38 28.43 -15.88
N TYR A 59 17.48 27.35 -16.65
CA TYR A 59 17.57 26.00 -16.12
C TYR A 59 18.87 25.77 -15.32
N GLU A 60 20.00 26.29 -15.78
CA GLU A 60 21.28 26.19 -15.05
C GLU A 60 21.22 26.87 -13.68
N VAL A 61 20.63 28.06 -13.61
CA VAL A 61 20.42 28.79 -12.34
C VAL A 61 19.53 27.98 -11.41
N LEU A 62 18.40 27.46 -11.91
CA LEU A 62 17.49 26.65 -11.10
C LEU A 62 18.09 25.30 -10.69
N ARG A 63 18.96 24.70 -11.50
CA ARG A 63 19.63 23.45 -11.15
C ARG A 63 20.47 23.55 -9.87
N ILE A 64 21.07 24.72 -9.66
CA ILE A 64 21.93 24.99 -8.51
C ILE A 64 21.09 25.45 -7.31
N HIS A 65 20.11 26.33 -7.53
CA HIS A 65 19.45 27.07 -6.45
C HIS A 65 18.00 26.64 -6.14
N ALA A 66 17.35 25.85 -7.00
CA ALA A 66 15.99 25.42 -6.73
C ALA A 66 15.95 24.49 -5.51
N PRO A 67 14.94 24.63 -4.63
CA PRO A 67 14.74 23.69 -3.55
C PRO A 67 14.43 22.32 -4.12
N ARG A 68 14.92 21.28 -3.44
CA ARG A 68 14.62 19.89 -3.76
C ARG A 68 13.85 19.26 -2.63
N ARG A 69 12.76 18.59 -2.96
CA ARG A 69 11.91 17.91 -1.99
C ARG A 69 12.30 16.44 -1.86
N HIS A 70 12.45 15.99 -0.61
CA HIS A 70 12.58 14.58 -0.26
C HIS A 70 11.57 14.25 0.84
N ASP A 71 10.79 13.19 0.66
CA ASP A 71 9.80 12.78 1.66
C ASP A 71 10.42 11.71 2.57
N LEU A 72 10.48 11.98 3.87
CA LEU A 72 11.03 11.09 4.90
C LEU A 72 9.89 10.49 5.72
N VAL A 73 9.72 9.18 5.61
CA VAL A 73 8.73 8.44 6.40
C VAL A 73 9.36 8.00 7.73
N ILE A 74 8.71 8.34 8.85
CA ILE A 74 9.17 8.02 10.20
C ILE A 74 8.03 7.41 11.01
N THR A 75 8.33 6.46 11.90
CA THR A 75 7.35 5.89 12.82
C THR A 75 6.94 6.89 13.91
N PRO A 76 5.75 6.76 14.52
CA PRO A 76 5.36 7.64 15.62
C PRO A 76 6.30 7.56 16.83
N GLU A 77 6.88 6.39 17.11
CA GLU A 77 7.85 6.22 18.20
C GLU A 77 9.15 6.99 17.93
N ASP A 78 9.65 6.89 16.70
CA ASP A 78 10.84 7.60 16.28
C ASP A 78 10.61 9.10 16.21
N ALA A 79 9.41 9.52 15.80
CA ALA A 79 9.01 10.92 15.81
C ALA A 79 8.93 11.50 17.22
N ARG A 80 8.54 10.69 18.22
CA ARG A 80 8.57 11.06 19.64
C ARG A 80 9.99 11.19 20.16
N LYS A 81 10.85 10.20 19.90
CA LYS A 81 12.24 10.17 20.39
C LYS A 81 13.12 11.25 19.73
N GLY A 82 12.88 11.55 18.45
CA GLY A 82 13.76 12.40 17.65
C GLY A 82 15.15 11.78 17.46
N GLY A 83 16.14 12.61 17.10
CA GLY A 83 17.55 12.20 17.00
C GLY A 83 18.22 12.65 15.70
N ILE A 84 19.45 12.19 15.49
CA ILE A 84 20.16 12.36 14.21
C ILE A 84 19.89 11.11 13.37
N ARG A 85 19.41 11.28 12.15
CA ARG A 85 19.16 10.19 11.21
C ARG A 85 19.95 10.38 9.94
N THR A 86 20.52 9.29 9.44
CA THR A 86 21.06 9.24 8.08
C THR A 86 19.92 8.94 7.12
N ILE A 87 19.74 9.80 6.13
CA ILE A 87 18.79 9.61 5.03
C ILE A 87 19.56 9.43 3.72
N LYS A 88 19.04 8.55 2.85
CA LYS A 88 19.56 8.37 1.50
C LYS A 88 18.75 9.27 0.56
N ILE A 89 19.37 10.36 0.13
CA ILE A 89 18.83 11.26 -0.86
C ILE A 89 19.44 10.90 -2.21
N GLU A 90 18.65 10.28 -3.09
CA GLU A 90 19.12 9.75 -4.37
C GLU A 90 20.32 8.79 -4.17
N GLU A 91 21.52 9.19 -4.59
CA GLU A 91 22.76 8.39 -4.45
C GLU A 91 23.65 8.83 -3.28
N ARG A 92 23.21 9.82 -2.48
CA ARG A 92 24.00 10.41 -1.38
C ARG A 92 23.38 10.14 -0.03
N GLU A 93 24.24 10.00 0.98
CA GLU A 93 23.82 9.94 2.37
C GLU A 93 23.94 11.32 3.00
N ALA A 94 22.86 11.79 3.61
CA ALA A 94 22.81 13.07 4.32
C ALA A 94 22.32 12.86 5.76
N LEU A 95 22.84 13.63 6.70
CA LEU A 95 22.42 13.58 8.09
C LEU A 95 21.32 14.62 8.33
N VAL A 96 20.19 14.20 8.89
CA VAL A 96 19.09 15.10 9.28
C VAL A 96 18.89 15.01 10.79
N ARG A 97 18.81 16.18 11.42
CA ARG A 97 18.41 16.27 12.82
C ARG A 97 16.90 16.37 12.92
N VAL A 98 16.27 15.31 13.42
CA VAL A 98 14.84 15.25 13.69
C VAL A 98 14.60 15.72 15.12
N PRO A 99 13.80 16.79 15.34
CA PRO A 99 13.46 17.24 16.68
C PRO A 99 12.56 16.23 17.40
N VAL A 100 12.54 16.31 18.73
CA VAL A 100 11.64 15.54 19.58
C VAL A 100 10.19 15.95 19.29
N ALA A 101 9.27 14.97 19.26
CA ALA A 101 7.84 15.17 18.99
C ALA A 101 7.57 15.88 17.64
N VAL A 102 8.26 15.48 16.57
CA VAL A 102 8.03 16.01 15.22
C VAL A 102 6.64 15.60 14.69
N LYS A 103 5.99 16.50 13.96
CA LYS A 103 4.67 16.25 13.34
C LYS A 103 4.82 15.95 11.86
N SER A 104 3.82 15.29 11.29
CA SER A 104 3.69 15.16 9.83
C SER A 104 3.58 16.55 9.19
N GLY A 105 4.31 16.74 8.09
CA GLY A 105 4.40 18.00 7.37
C GLY A 105 5.53 18.92 7.83
N THR A 106 6.26 18.59 8.89
CA THR A 106 7.45 19.37 9.28
C THR A 106 8.53 19.26 8.21
N VAL A 107 9.11 20.41 7.84
CA VAL A 107 10.22 20.49 6.88
C VAL A 107 11.53 20.58 7.64
N LEU A 108 12.45 19.66 7.36
CA LEU A 108 13.79 19.60 7.93
C LEU A 108 14.82 19.91 6.84
N ILE A 109 15.95 20.48 7.23
CA ILE A 109 17.08 20.77 6.35
C ILE A 109 18.21 19.80 6.74
N PRO A 110 18.76 19.02 5.80
CA PRO A 110 19.88 18.15 6.08
C PRO A 110 21.15 18.95 6.37
N ILE A 111 21.99 18.39 7.24
CA ILE A 111 23.29 18.92 7.60
C ILE A 111 24.22 18.69 6.40
N GLY A 112 24.80 19.78 5.88
CA GLY A 112 25.71 19.77 4.74
C GLY A 112 25.07 20.20 3.42
N ASP A 113 23.77 19.98 3.24
CA ASP A 113 23.07 20.22 1.97
C ASP A 113 21.83 21.14 2.14
N PRO A 114 22.01 22.48 2.13
CA PRO A 114 20.94 23.42 2.45
C PRO A 114 19.83 23.53 1.39
N HIS A 115 20.05 22.98 0.19
CA HIS A 115 19.09 23.02 -0.91
C HIS A 115 18.00 21.96 -0.81
N TRP A 116 18.24 20.91 -0.01
CA TRP A 116 17.28 19.84 0.20
C TRP A 116 16.31 20.19 1.33
N ARG A 117 15.04 19.93 1.10
CA ARG A 117 13.94 20.08 2.05
C ARG A 117 13.34 18.71 2.27
N VAL A 118 13.50 18.22 3.48
CA VAL A 118 13.05 16.89 3.89
C VAL A 118 11.70 17.03 4.57
N HIS A 119 10.64 16.60 3.91
CA HIS A 119 9.29 16.62 4.46
C HIS A 119 9.04 15.37 5.28
N VAL A 120 8.78 15.55 6.57
CA VAL A 120 8.52 14.43 7.48
C VAL A 120 7.08 13.97 7.33
N HIS A 121 6.90 12.68 7.09
CA HIS A 121 5.62 12.00 7.13
C HIS A 121 5.66 10.99 8.26
N VAL A 122 5.00 11.31 9.37
CA VAL A 122 4.81 10.37 10.47
C VAL A 122 3.68 9.43 10.07
N ARG A 123 4.04 8.17 9.83
CA ARG A 123 3.12 7.08 9.53
C ARG A 123 3.50 5.90 10.38
N ASP A 124 2.51 5.22 10.93
CA ASP A 124 2.77 3.88 11.44
C ASP A 124 3.21 2.98 10.29
N VAL A 125 4.17 2.10 10.57
CA VAL A 125 4.34 0.93 9.73
C VAL A 125 3.07 0.12 9.94
N MET A 126 2.10 0.30 9.05
CA MET A 126 1.05 -0.68 8.87
C MET A 126 1.80 -1.97 8.56
N VAL A 127 1.94 -2.83 9.57
CA VAL A 127 2.27 -4.23 9.30
C VAL A 127 1.14 -4.67 8.39
N GLU A 128 1.45 -4.95 7.13
CA GLU A 128 0.59 -5.79 6.31
C GLU A 128 0.63 -7.16 6.98
N THR A 129 -0.10 -7.31 8.08
CA THR A 129 -0.62 -8.61 8.46
C THR A 129 -1.55 -8.96 7.33
N GLU A 130 -1.00 -9.62 6.31
CA GLU A 130 -1.79 -10.55 5.54
C GLU A 130 -2.59 -11.32 6.59
N LEU A 131 -3.92 -11.20 6.55
CA LEU A 131 -4.83 -12.10 7.26
C LEU A 131 -4.74 -13.51 6.64
N SER A 132 -3.54 -13.95 6.26
CA SER A 132 -3.24 -15.33 5.96
C SER A 132 -3.36 -16.06 7.29
N VAL A 133 -4.49 -16.75 7.41
CA VAL A 133 -4.71 -17.79 8.42
C VAL A 133 -3.42 -18.62 8.45
N SER A 134 -2.72 -18.57 9.58
CA SER A 134 -1.47 -19.30 9.74
C SER A 134 -1.69 -20.77 9.40
N ASP A 135 -0.68 -21.44 8.85
CA ASP A 135 -0.80 -22.86 8.47
C ASP A 135 -1.30 -23.73 9.64
N THR A 136 -1.01 -23.31 10.88
CA THR A 136 -1.48 -23.94 12.12
C THR A 136 -2.98 -23.78 12.34
N GLU A 137 -3.57 -22.61 12.08
CA GLU A 137 -5.02 -22.40 12.16
C GLU A 137 -5.77 -23.16 11.06
N ARG A 138 -5.19 -23.26 9.85
CA ARG A 138 -5.76 -24.04 8.75
C ARG A 138 -5.79 -25.53 9.09
N GLN A 139 -4.68 -26.07 9.60
CA GLN A 139 -4.61 -27.47 10.07
C GLN A 139 -5.59 -27.75 11.21
N ALA A 140 -5.77 -26.81 12.15
CA ALA A 140 -6.74 -26.96 13.24
C ALA A 140 -8.20 -27.00 12.75
N ARG A 141 -8.55 -26.22 11.72
CA ARG A 141 -9.88 -26.28 11.09
C ARG A 141 -10.11 -27.58 10.34
N GLU A 142 -9.12 -28.04 9.58
CA GLU A 142 -9.20 -29.31 8.86
C GLU A 142 -9.32 -30.50 9.84
N ALA A 143 -8.59 -30.49 10.95
CA ALA A 143 -8.71 -31.50 11.99
C ALA A 143 -10.10 -31.50 12.65
N ARG A 144 -10.65 -30.31 12.96
CA ARG A 144 -12.02 -30.19 13.50
C ARG A 144 -13.09 -30.65 12.49
N ALA A 145 -12.93 -30.32 11.22
CA ALA A 145 -13.85 -30.75 10.17
C ALA A 145 -13.82 -32.28 9.99
N ARG A 146 -12.64 -32.90 10.04
CA ARG A 146 -12.49 -34.36 10.00
C ARG A 146 -13.11 -35.04 11.21
N ALA A 147 -12.85 -34.53 12.42
CA ALA A 147 -13.46 -35.06 13.64
C ALA A 147 -14.99 -34.97 13.58
N PHE A 148 -15.53 -33.84 13.09
CA PHE A 148 -16.97 -33.68 12.92
C PHE A 148 -17.54 -34.67 11.89
N ALA A 149 -16.90 -34.81 10.73
CA ALA A 149 -17.30 -35.78 9.70
C ALA A 149 -17.25 -37.22 10.22
N GLU A 150 -16.25 -37.59 11.01
CA GLU A 150 -16.16 -38.91 11.62
C GLU A 150 -17.30 -39.16 12.61
N THR A 151 -17.63 -38.16 13.45
CA THR A 151 -18.76 -38.27 14.38
C THR A 151 -20.11 -38.35 13.66
N ALA A 152 -20.27 -37.62 12.55
CA ALA A 152 -21.46 -37.66 11.72
C ALA A 152 -21.61 -39.05 11.05
N ALA A 153 -20.53 -39.59 10.48
CA ALA A 153 -20.53 -40.92 9.88
C ALA A 153 -20.85 -42.02 10.92
N ARG A 154 -20.30 -41.93 12.14
CA ARG A 154 -20.64 -42.87 13.22
C ARG A 154 -22.12 -42.81 13.58
N LYS A 155 -22.69 -41.61 13.72
CA LYS A 155 -24.13 -41.45 13.96
C LYS A 155 -24.98 -42.04 12.84
N GLU A 156 -24.63 -41.81 11.59
CA GLU A 156 -25.35 -42.38 10.44
C GLU A 156 -25.29 -43.91 10.45
N THR A 157 -24.15 -44.51 10.80
CA THR A 157 -24.03 -45.97 10.94
C THR A 157 -24.85 -46.52 12.10
N GLU A 158 -24.91 -45.82 13.25
CA GLU A 158 -25.75 -46.21 14.39
C GLU A 158 -27.24 -46.09 14.08
N GLU A 159 -27.65 -45.03 13.39
CA GLU A 159 -29.03 -44.85 12.91
C GLU A 159 -29.41 -45.98 11.96
N THR A 160 -28.56 -46.28 10.97
CA THR A 160 -28.78 -47.37 10.01
C THR A 160 -28.87 -48.73 10.71
N ALA A 161 -27.98 -49.00 11.68
CA ALA A 161 -28.03 -50.21 12.48
C ALA A 161 -29.31 -50.30 13.33
N GLY A 162 -29.77 -49.17 13.87
CA GLY A 162 -31.04 -49.06 14.58
C GLY A 162 -32.25 -49.38 13.70
N VAL A 163 -32.28 -48.86 12.47
CA VAL A 163 -33.34 -49.18 11.49
C VAL A 163 -33.34 -50.67 11.18
N LEU A 164 -32.17 -51.28 10.89
CA LEU A 164 -32.05 -52.71 10.61
C LEU A 164 -32.51 -53.57 11.80
N ARG A 165 -32.14 -53.20 13.02
CA ARG A 165 -32.58 -53.89 14.24
C ARG A 165 -34.10 -53.84 14.40
N SER A 166 -34.70 -52.67 14.18
CA SER A 166 -36.15 -52.50 14.23
C SER A 166 -36.90 -53.30 13.15
N PHE A 167 -36.31 -53.43 11.96
CA PHE A 167 -36.83 -54.27 10.87
C PHE A 167 -36.77 -55.74 11.25
N TYR A 168 -35.63 -56.21 11.75
CA TYR A 168 -35.44 -57.60 12.16
C TYR A 168 -36.45 -58.02 13.24
N GLU A 169 -36.70 -57.16 14.24
CA GLU A 169 -37.72 -57.44 15.26
C GLU A 169 -39.15 -57.50 14.69
N LYS A 170 -39.49 -56.59 13.76
CA LYS A 170 -40.84 -56.54 13.18
C LYS A 170 -41.13 -57.68 12.20
N PHE A 171 -40.14 -58.12 11.43
CA PHE A 171 -40.35 -59.06 10.33
C PHE A 171 -39.90 -60.49 10.64
N VAL A 172 -38.80 -60.65 11.38
CA VAL A 172 -38.21 -61.98 11.62
C VAL A 172 -38.69 -62.56 12.95
N LYS A 173 -38.75 -61.75 14.01
CA LYS A 173 -39.17 -62.23 15.35
C LYS A 173 -40.68 -62.24 15.58
N ALA A 174 -41.47 -61.52 14.78
CA ALA A 174 -42.92 -61.58 14.90
C ALA A 174 -43.46 -62.92 14.37
N SER A 175 -44.08 -63.72 15.26
CA SER A 175 -44.68 -64.99 14.87
C SER A 175 -45.72 -64.78 13.75
N PRO A 176 -45.93 -65.77 12.86
CA PRO A 176 -46.90 -65.66 11.76
C PRO A 176 -48.30 -65.21 12.22
N ALA A 177 -48.74 -65.64 13.42
CA ALA A 177 -50.02 -65.25 14.00
C ALA A 177 -50.07 -63.75 14.37
N ALA A 178 -48.98 -63.20 14.93
CA ALA A 178 -48.90 -61.78 15.26
C ALA A 178 -48.90 -60.89 14.01
N ARG A 179 -48.39 -61.39 12.87
CA ARG A 179 -48.45 -60.71 11.57
C ARG A 179 -49.86 -60.70 11.00
N LEU A 180 -50.54 -61.83 11.02
CA LEU A 180 -51.92 -61.98 10.50
C LEU A 180 -52.92 -61.11 11.29
N ALA A 181 -52.77 -61.05 12.61
CA ALA A 181 -53.59 -60.19 13.47
C ALA A 181 -53.38 -58.68 13.24
N ARG A 182 -52.21 -58.24 12.77
CA ARG A 182 -51.97 -56.83 12.42
C ARG A 182 -52.51 -56.50 11.03
N TRP A 183 -52.40 -57.41 10.08
CA TRP A 183 -52.97 -57.25 8.73
C TRP A 183 -54.50 -57.16 8.77
N ALA A 184 -55.16 -58.06 9.50
CA ALA A 184 -56.61 -58.04 9.68
C ALA A 184 -57.14 -56.73 10.30
N ARG A 185 -56.37 -56.11 11.21
CA ARG A 185 -56.72 -54.81 11.79
C ARG A 185 -56.48 -53.62 10.85
N LYS A 186 -55.53 -53.72 9.92
CA LYS A 186 -55.23 -52.65 8.96
C LYS A 186 -56.17 -52.67 7.75
N GLY A 187 -56.79 -53.80 7.44
CA GLY A 187 -57.83 -53.92 6.40
C GLY A 187 -59.25 -53.59 6.86
N ALA A 188 -59.46 -53.34 8.15
CA ALA A 188 -60.77 -53.05 8.75
C ALA A 188 -60.95 -51.57 9.15
N ALA A 189 -60.04 -50.69 8.70
CA ALA A 189 -60.09 -49.24 8.90
C ALA A 189 -60.01 -48.52 7.55
#